data_AF-A0A8T4VLH2-F1
#
_entry.id   AF-A0A8T4VLH2-F1
#
_cell.length_a   1.000
_cell.length_b   1.000
_cell.length_c   1.000
_cell.angle_alpha   90.00
_cell.angle_beta   90.00
_cell.angle_gamma   90.00
#
_symmetry.space_group_name_H-M   'P 1'
#
loop_
_entity.id
_entity.type
_entity.pdbx_description
1 polymer ?
#
loop_
_entity_poly.entity_id
_entity_poly.type
_entity_poly.pdbx_seq_one_letter_code
_entity_poly.pdbx_strand_id
1 'polypeptide(L)'
;VKMTGDILETLLRVLIEEEQLKISEDFVRSLRVLYQRYAQDAIRKYHADAHFNNLKYDRHIEENMVEQFSEQISVSGEHYLQHPVGSRIPDWLRTISARKKIREQLLDAVIVDNEK
;
A
#
# COMPACT_ATOMS: atom_id res chain seq x y z
N VAL A 1 -3.96 4.77 6.95
CA VAL A 1 -4.69 3.74 6.17
C VAL A 1 -5.12 4.20 4.78
N LYS A 2 -5.39 5.50 4.53
CA LYS A 2 -5.75 5.98 3.16
C LYS A 2 -4.74 5.55 2.07
N MET A 3 -3.44 5.64 2.37
CA MET A 3 -2.36 5.25 1.47
C MET A 3 -2.32 3.74 1.14
N THR A 4 -2.75 2.86 2.04
CA THR A 4 -2.70 1.40 1.77
C THR A 4 -3.75 0.98 0.73
N GLY A 5 -4.91 1.65 0.72
CA GLY A 5 -5.92 1.47 -0.33
C GLY A 5 -5.40 1.93 -1.70
N ASP A 6 -4.82 3.14 -1.77
CA ASP A 6 -4.24 3.69 -3.00
C ASP A 6 -3.15 2.75 -3.58
N ILE A 7 -2.32 2.15 -2.72
CA ILE A 7 -1.30 1.17 -3.12
C ILE A 7 -1.96 -0.10 -3.69
N LEU A 8 -2.97 -0.65 -3.00
CA LEU A 8 -3.64 -1.86 -3.48
C LEU A 8 -4.31 -1.64 -4.84
N GLU A 9 -5.06 -0.54 -5.01
CA GLU A 9 -5.70 -0.20 -6.29
C GLU A 9 -4.69 -0.08 -7.42
N THR A 10 -3.51 0.49 -7.11
CA THR A 10 -2.40 0.58 -8.06
C THR A 10 -1.87 -0.82 -8.43
N LEU A 11 -1.68 -1.71 -7.46
CA LEU A 11 -1.22 -3.08 -7.71
C LEU A 11 -2.22 -3.89 -8.55
N LEU A 12 -3.52 -3.82 -8.22
CA LEU A 12 -4.56 -4.52 -8.99
C LEU A 12 -4.59 -4.05 -10.45
N ARG A 13 -4.39 -2.76 -10.67
CA ARG A 13 -4.27 -2.18 -12.02
C ARG A 13 -3.04 -2.71 -12.75
N VAL A 14 -1.87 -2.70 -12.13
CA VAL A 14 -0.63 -3.20 -12.75
C VAL A 14 -0.79 -4.66 -13.16
N LEU A 15 -1.45 -5.49 -12.35
CA LEU A 15 -1.74 -6.89 -12.71
C LEU A 15 -2.64 -7.02 -13.94
N ILE A 16 -3.59 -6.11 -14.13
CA ILE A 16 -4.41 -6.07 -15.35
C ILE A 16 -3.60 -5.57 -16.54
N GLU A 17 -2.81 -4.52 -16.38
CA GLU A 17 -2.06 -3.89 -17.47
C GLU A 17 -0.94 -4.81 -18.00
N GLU A 18 -0.16 -5.40 -17.09
CA GLU A 18 1.00 -6.24 -17.43
C GLU A 18 0.64 -7.70 -17.69
N GLU A 19 -0.21 -8.30 -16.84
CA GLU A 19 -0.51 -9.75 -16.89
C GLU A 19 -1.91 -10.07 -17.46
N GLN A 20 -2.70 -9.05 -17.80
CA GLN A 20 -4.08 -9.20 -18.30
C GLN A 20 -4.97 -10.04 -17.37
N LEU A 21 -4.68 -10.00 -16.07
CA LEU A 21 -5.38 -10.77 -15.05
C LEU A 21 -6.78 -10.20 -14.82
N LYS A 22 -7.81 -11.05 -14.84
CA LYS A 22 -9.19 -10.61 -14.56
C LYS A 22 -9.41 -10.48 -13.07
N ILE A 23 -9.61 -9.25 -12.60
CA ILE A 23 -9.98 -8.97 -11.22
C ILE A 23 -11.50 -9.06 -11.07
N SER A 24 -11.94 -9.96 -10.20
CA SER A 24 -13.35 -10.16 -9.82
C SER A 24 -13.52 -10.00 -8.31
N GLU A 25 -14.76 -9.92 -7.84
CA GLU A 25 -15.04 -9.90 -6.40
C GLU A 25 -14.51 -11.16 -5.69
N ASP A 26 -14.66 -12.33 -6.31
CA ASP A 26 -14.13 -13.60 -5.80
C ASP A 26 -12.60 -13.60 -5.71
N PHE A 27 -11.93 -12.97 -6.68
CA PHE A 27 -10.47 -12.78 -6.62
C PHE A 27 -10.07 -11.93 -5.42
N VAL A 28 -10.74 -10.79 -5.19
CA VAL A 28 -10.46 -9.90 -4.04
C VAL A 28 -10.73 -10.61 -2.71
N ARG A 29 -11.83 -11.36 -2.60
CA ARG A 29 -12.15 -12.18 -1.42
C ARG A 29 -11.07 -13.24 -1.16
N SER A 30 -10.63 -13.93 -2.21
CA SER A 30 -9.54 -14.92 -2.12
C SER A 30 -8.22 -14.27 -1.70
N LEU A 31 -7.89 -13.12 -2.29
CA LEU A 31 -6.69 -12.35 -1.97
C LEU A 31 -6.65 -11.95 -0.49
N ARG A 32 -7.77 -11.50 0.08
CA ARG A 32 -7.86 -11.17 1.51
C ARG A 32 -7.55 -12.37 2.40
N VAL A 33 -8.15 -13.52 2.12
CA VAL A 33 -7.92 -14.75 2.91
C VAL A 33 -6.46 -15.20 2.80
N LEU A 34 -5.90 -15.19 1.59
CA LEU A 34 -4.50 -15.54 1.37
C LEU A 34 -3.57 -14.57 2.08
N TYR A 35 -3.79 -13.26 1.93
CA TYR A 35 -3.01 -12.22 2.62
C TYR A 35 -2.97 -12.47 4.13
N GLN A 36 -4.12 -12.68 4.76
CA GLN A 36 -4.19 -12.91 6.19
C GLN A 36 -3.43 -14.17 6.61
N ARG A 37 -3.52 -15.25 5.82
CA ARG A 37 -2.78 -16.48 6.09
C ARG A 37 -1.26 -16.29 5.99
N TYR A 38 -0.79 -15.71 4.88
CA TYR A 38 0.63 -15.47 4.66
C TYR A 38 1.21 -14.48 5.69
N ALA A 39 0.47 -13.45 6.05
CA ALA A 39 0.88 -12.48 7.03
C ALA A 39 1.00 -13.10 8.44
N GLN A 40 0.06 -13.96 8.85
CA GLN A 40 0.14 -14.70 10.11
C GLN A 40 1.36 -15.62 10.17
N ASP A 41 1.66 -16.33 9.07
CA ASP A 41 2.82 -17.21 8.99
C ASP A 41 4.13 -16.39 9.02
N ALA A 42 4.16 -15.22 8.37
CA ALA A 42 5.30 -14.29 8.43
C ALA A 42 5.53 -13.73 9.84
N ILE A 43 4.47 -13.28 10.53
CA ILE A 43 4.56 -12.79 11.91
C ILE A 43 5.15 -13.87 12.84
N ARG A 44 4.68 -15.11 12.72
CA ARG A 44 5.20 -16.23 13.51
C ARG A 44 6.69 -16.46 13.25
N LYS A 45 7.09 -16.46 11.99
CA LYS A 45 8.49 -16.63 11.58
C LYS A 45 9.37 -15.50 12.15
N TYR A 46 9.00 -14.25 11.92
CA TYR A 46 9.80 -13.11 12.36
C TYR A 46 9.81 -12.93 13.87
N HIS A 47 8.74 -13.33 14.57
CA HIS A 47 8.76 -13.41 16.03
C HIS A 47 9.80 -14.43 16.52
N ALA A 48 9.87 -15.61 15.90
CA ALA A 48 10.88 -16.62 16.25
C ALA A 48 12.30 -16.13 15.94
N ASP A 49 12.51 -15.51 14.78
CA ASP A 49 13.80 -14.94 14.38
C ASP A 49 14.23 -13.82 15.33
N ALA A 50 13.32 -12.92 15.69
CA ALA A 50 13.60 -11.84 16.64
C ALA A 50 13.91 -12.38 18.04
N HIS A 51 13.18 -13.40 18.49
CA HIS A 51 13.44 -14.06 19.77
C HIS A 51 14.84 -14.68 19.82
N PHE A 52 15.26 -15.36 18.75
CA PHE A 52 16.60 -15.94 18.64
C PHE A 52 17.70 -14.87 18.64
N ASN A 53 17.46 -13.73 18.01
CA ASN A 53 18.42 -12.63 17.91
C ASN A 53 18.32 -11.61 19.07
N ASN A 54 17.54 -11.90 20.12
CA ASN A 54 17.31 -10.98 21.24
C ASN A 54 16.76 -9.59 20.82
N LEU A 55 16.04 -9.53 19.68
CA LEU A 55 15.38 -8.32 19.18
C LEU A 55 13.97 -8.19 19.79
N LYS A 56 13.56 -6.95 20.09
CA LYS A 56 12.20 -6.66 20.54
C LYS A 56 11.24 -6.73 19.35
N TYR A 57 10.28 -7.65 19.40
CA TYR A 57 9.25 -7.81 18.37
C TYR A 57 7.87 -7.85 19.04
N ASP A 58 7.00 -6.89 18.70
CA ASP A 58 5.65 -6.83 19.25
C ASP A 58 4.67 -7.52 18.31
N ARG A 59 4.38 -8.78 18.61
CA ARG A 59 3.46 -9.58 17.82
C ARG A 59 2.04 -9.01 17.78
N HIS A 60 1.57 -8.38 18.85
CA HIS A 60 0.20 -7.89 18.92
C HIS A 60 -0.01 -6.69 17.99
N ILE A 61 0.95 -5.76 17.98
CA ILE A 61 0.94 -4.62 17.06
C ILE A 61 0.94 -5.10 15.61
N GLU A 62 1.78 -6.09 15.29
CA GLU A 62 1.86 -6.68 13.94
C GLU A 62 0.55 -7.35 13.52
N GLU A 63 -0.07 -8.15 14.39
CA GLU A 63 -1.36 -8.78 14.13
C GLU A 63 -2.47 -7.73 13.90
N ASN A 64 -2.50 -6.66 14.71
CA ASN A 64 -3.45 -5.55 14.55
C ASN A 64 -3.26 -4.81 13.21
N MET A 65 -2.01 -4.61 12.76
CA MET A 65 -1.73 -3.99 11.47
C MET A 65 -2.19 -4.86 10.31
N VAL A 66 -1.97 -6.17 10.40
CA VAL A 66 -2.43 -7.14 9.39
C VAL A 66 -3.95 -7.16 9.29
N GLU A 67 -4.66 -7.12 10.42
CA GLU A 67 -6.12 -7.08 10.44
C GLU A 67 -6.65 -5.81 9.75
N GLN A 68 -6.11 -4.64 10.10
CA GLN A 68 -6.50 -3.37 9.46
C GLN A 68 -6.23 -3.37 7.96
N PHE A 69 -5.10 -3.93 7.52
CA PHE A 69 -4.80 -4.03 6.08
C PHE A 69 -5.72 -5.02 5.37
N SER A 70 -6.04 -6.15 6.01
CA SER A 70 -6.97 -7.16 5.48
C SER A 70 -8.35 -6.57 5.21
N GLU A 71 -8.85 -5.71 6.10
CA GLU A 71 -10.11 -4.98 5.88
C GLU A 71 -10.02 -4.01 4.70
N GLN A 72 -8.89 -3.32 4.54
CA GLN A 72 -8.69 -2.41 3.40
C GLN A 72 -8.65 -3.13 2.06
N ILE A 73 -8.24 -4.40 2.02
CA ILE A 73 -8.30 -5.20 0.79
C ILE A 73 -9.73 -5.33 0.29
N SER A 74 -10.69 -5.56 1.20
CA SER A 74 -12.11 -5.61 0.83
C SER A 74 -12.62 -4.25 0.37
N VAL A 75 -12.40 -3.19 1.16
CA VAL A 75 -12.94 -1.85 0.85
C VAL A 75 -12.37 -1.29 -0.45
N SER A 76 -11.05 -1.33 -0.61
CA SER A 76 -10.38 -0.74 -1.78
C SER A 76 -10.51 -1.64 -3.02
N GLY A 77 -10.59 -2.96 -2.83
CA GLY A 77 -10.87 -3.88 -3.92
C GLY A 77 -12.28 -3.70 -4.50
N GLU A 78 -13.29 -3.51 -3.65
CA GLU A 78 -14.64 -3.17 -4.10
C GLU A 78 -14.68 -1.80 -4.78
N HIS A 79 -14.02 -0.80 -4.20
CA HIS A 79 -13.89 0.53 -4.82
C HIS A 79 -13.23 0.46 -6.20
N TYR A 80 -12.17 -0.34 -6.35
CA TYR A 80 -11.50 -0.58 -7.63
C TYR A 80 -12.41 -1.22 -8.67
N LEU A 81 -13.21 -2.22 -8.28
CA LEU A 81 -14.17 -2.87 -9.18
C LEU A 81 -15.23 -1.89 -9.71
N GLN A 82 -15.64 -0.90 -8.90
CA GLN A 82 -16.57 0.15 -9.32
C GLN A 82 -15.88 1.24 -10.17
N HIS A 83 -14.63 1.59 -9.84
CA HIS A 83 -13.88 2.69 -10.49
C HIS A 83 -12.50 2.24 -10.99
N PRO A 84 -12.43 1.31 -11.96
CA PRO A 84 -11.17 0.67 -12.35
C PRO A 84 -10.18 1.62 -13.02
N VAL A 85 -10.57 2.83 -13.42
CA VAL A 85 -9.69 3.86 -14.05
C VAL A 85 -9.51 5.08 -13.14
N GLY A 86 -9.88 4.95 -11.85
CA GLY A 86 -9.86 6.03 -10.86
C GLY A 86 -8.47 6.55 -10.44
N SER A 87 -8.44 7.20 -9.28
CA SER A 87 -7.33 8.02 -8.78
C SER A 87 -5.96 7.35 -8.96
N ARG A 88 -5.01 8.09 -9.53
CA ARG A 88 -3.63 7.62 -9.73
C ARG A 88 -2.75 8.18 -8.64
N ILE A 89 -1.78 7.38 -8.18
CA ILE A 89 -0.62 7.94 -7.49
C ILE A 89 -0.01 8.99 -8.43
N PRO A 90 0.26 10.22 -7.94
CA PRO A 90 0.76 11.29 -8.79
C PRO A 90 2.05 10.87 -9.49
N ASP A 91 2.03 10.91 -10.81
CA ASP A 91 3.25 10.77 -11.60
C ASP A 91 4.07 12.06 -11.47
N TRP A 92 5.26 11.96 -10.86
CA TRP A 92 6.17 13.07 -10.73
C TRP A 92 6.64 13.61 -12.09
N LEU A 93 6.78 12.76 -13.11
CA LEU A 93 7.14 13.21 -14.46
C LEU A 93 6.03 14.07 -15.06
N ARG A 94 4.77 13.62 -14.98
CA ARG A 94 3.61 14.43 -15.34
C ARG A 94 3.55 15.74 -14.54
N THR A 95 3.82 15.69 -13.25
CA THR A 95 3.78 16.86 -12.36
C THR A 95 4.87 17.89 -12.72
N ILE A 96 6.08 17.43 -13.00
CA ILE A 96 7.20 18.29 -13.45
C ILE A 96 6.92 18.87 -14.83
N SER A 97 6.30 18.09 -15.73
CA SER A 97 5.86 18.58 -17.04
C SER A 97 4.83 19.71 -16.91
N ALA A 98 3.84 19.54 -16.02
CA ALA A 98 2.80 20.53 -15.76
C ALA A 98 3.33 21.76 -14.99
N ARG A 99 4.31 21.57 -14.08
CA ARG A 99 4.89 22.63 -13.25
C ARG A 99 6.41 22.52 -13.23
N LYS A 100 7.05 23.11 -14.24
CA LYS A 100 8.50 23.01 -14.48
C LYS A 100 9.40 23.35 -13.28
N LYS A 101 8.98 24.26 -12.40
CA LYS A 101 9.75 24.72 -11.23
C LYS A 101 9.31 24.11 -9.89
N ILE A 102 8.56 23.01 -9.91
CA ILE A 102 8.00 22.43 -8.68
C ILE A 102 9.10 21.98 -7.71
N ARG A 103 10.22 21.47 -8.22
CA ARG A 103 11.31 20.95 -7.39
C ARG A 103 12.02 22.07 -6.63
N GLU A 104 12.32 23.17 -7.31
CA GLU A 104 12.91 24.37 -6.74
C GLU A 104 11.98 24.98 -5.69
N GLN A 105 10.68 25.07 -6.00
CA GLN A 105 9.69 25.61 -5.06
C GLN A 105 9.53 24.77 -3.80
N LEU A 106 9.60 23.44 -3.92
CA LEU A 106 9.59 22.54 -2.77
C LEU A 106 10.86 22.67 -1.94
N LEU A 107 12.03 22.79 -2.59
CA LEU A 107 13.30 23.02 -1.90
C LEU A 107 13.28 24.34 -1.13
N ASP A 108 12.87 25.43 -1.78
CA ASP A 108 12.78 26.76 -1.16
C ASP A 108 11.84 26.72 0.05
N ALA A 109 10.69 26.04 -0.05
CA ALA A 109 9.75 25.90 1.05
C ALA A 109 10.36 25.18 2.26
N VAL A 110 11.14 24.11 2.04
CA VAL A 110 11.83 23.36 3.11
C VAL A 110 12.93 24.20 3.75
N ILE A 111 13.69 24.98 2.95
CA ILE A 111 14.72 25.88 3.48
C ILE A 111 14.08 26.92 4.41
N VAL A 112 13.01 27.57 3.95
CA VAL A 112 12.29 28.59 4.75
C VAL A 112 11.71 27.99 6.04
N ASP A 113 11.23 26.75 6.02
CA ASP A 113 10.68 26.10 7.21
C ASP A 113 11.77 25.71 8.21
N ASN A 114 12.95 25.31 7.74
CA ASN A 114 14.11 24.99 8.58
C ASN A 114 14.81 26.24 9.17
N GLU A 115 14.57 27.44 8.61
CA GLU A 115 15.08 28.72 9.14
C GLU A 115 14.20 29.30 10.27
N LYS A 116 13.08 28.66 10.60
CA LYS A 116 12.21 29.00 11.75
C LYS A 116 12.60 28.23 13.00
#